data_AF-A0A7R7ZQR2-F1
#
_entry.id   AF-A0A7R7ZQR2-F1
#
_cell.length_a   1.000
_cell.length_b   1.000
_cell.length_c   1.000
_cell.angle_alpha   90.00
_cell.angle_beta   90.00
_cell.angle_gamma   90.00
#
_symmetry.space_group_name_H-M   'P 1'
#
loop_
_entity.id
_entity.type
_entity.pdbx_description
1 polymer ?
#
loop_
_entity_poly.entity_id
_entity_poly.type
_entity_poly.pdbx_seq_one_letter_code
_entity_poly.pdbx_strand_id
1 'polypeptide(L)'
;MLFSASSRKGSFLFFLFSILSTLLLLSSQAPTALAAPVNDFGTLVVRDKNIPDKAEVEKLIKPENLHDFSKYAKKGQPAKDKAIYFTGQDQKTINDIVRWANSQQLTSVRDLWKNVNFYQKGQYKGVDKDTFTNFQKAFSKYYAQLTEGKAYLIFPQDKKPSKTGIFYSVELEEIIKHGKVEEIIWIDQNKIHDKGYKWKDEKKTYWKKSEKKPDGA
;
A
#
# COMPACT_ATOMS: atom_id res chain seq x y z
N MET A 1 19.83 42.04 -54.86
CA MET A 1 19.21 43.35 -54.60
C MET A 1 17.89 43.42 -55.37
N LEU A 2 16.89 44.08 -54.78
CA LEU A 2 15.62 44.57 -55.33
C LEU A 2 14.47 43.56 -55.53
N PHE A 3 13.55 43.60 -54.57
CA PHE A 3 12.11 43.44 -54.80
C PHE A 3 11.57 44.66 -55.59
N SER A 4 10.64 44.43 -56.50
CA SER A 4 9.68 45.43 -57.02
C SER A 4 8.42 44.67 -57.43
N ALA A 5 7.32 44.83 -56.66
CA ALA A 5 6.09 45.57 -57.02
C ALA A 5 5.29 44.90 -58.16
N SER A 6 3.97 44.86 -58.23
CA SER A 6 2.82 45.20 -57.39
C SER A 6 1.59 44.91 -58.28
N SER A 7 0.44 44.52 -57.71
CA SER A 7 -0.91 44.98 -58.11
C SER A 7 -1.94 44.16 -57.33
N ARG A 8 -2.58 44.73 -56.30
CA ARG A 8 -3.82 45.53 -56.34
C ARG A 8 -4.98 44.85 -57.07
N LYS A 9 -5.85 44.24 -56.27
CA LYS A 9 -7.31 44.46 -56.16
C LYS A 9 -7.79 43.53 -55.02
N GLY A 10 -8.02 44.00 -53.80
CA GLY A 10 -8.95 45.09 -53.46
C GLY A 10 -10.36 44.50 -53.42
N SER A 11 -10.65 43.65 -52.44
CA SER A 11 -11.34 44.08 -51.21
C SER A 11 -12.80 44.45 -51.47
N PHE A 12 -13.66 43.44 -51.69
CA PHE A 12 -15.13 43.61 -51.64
C PHE A 12 -15.89 42.32 -51.30
N LEU A 13 -15.25 41.34 -50.66
CA LEU A 13 -15.86 40.04 -50.31
C LEU A 13 -15.61 39.60 -48.85
N PHE A 14 -15.05 40.48 -48.02
CA PHE A 14 -14.75 40.20 -46.60
C PHE A 14 -15.68 40.92 -45.61
N PHE A 15 -16.73 41.59 -46.08
CA PHE A 15 -17.66 42.32 -45.20
C PHE A 15 -19.01 41.62 -44.95
N LEU A 16 -19.26 40.46 -45.58
CA LEU A 16 -20.51 39.69 -45.39
C LEU A 16 -20.37 38.50 -44.43
N PHE A 17 -19.18 38.22 -43.89
CA PHE A 17 -18.95 37.12 -42.95
C PHE A 17 -18.78 37.53 -41.48
N SER A 18 -18.79 38.84 -41.15
CA SER A 18 -18.59 39.32 -39.77
C SER A 18 -19.85 39.78 -39.04
N ILE A 19 -21.03 39.76 -39.67
CA ILE A 19 -22.30 40.18 -39.03
C ILE A 19 -23.16 38.98 -38.60
N LEU A 20 -22.89 37.76 -39.11
CA LEU A 20 -23.60 36.55 -38.69
C LEU A 20 -22.99 35.86 -37.46
N SER A 21 -21.77 36.24 -37.05
CA SER A 21 -21.06 35.63 -35.92
C SER A 21 -21.29 36.31 -34.57
N THR A 22 -22.02 37.43 -34.52
CA THR A 22 -22.34 38.16 -33.28
C THR A 22 -23.79 38.01 -32.82
N LEU A 23 -24.63 37.30 -33.57
CA LEU A 23 -26.04 37.00 -33.18
C LEU A 23 -26.27 35.56 -32.71
N LEU A 24 -25.22 34.74 -32.61
CA LEU A 24 -25.27 33.37 -32.07
C LEU A 24 -24.73 33.25 -30.62
N LEU A 25 -24.44 34.38 -29.95
CA LEU A 25 -23.92 34.41 -28.58
C LEU A 25 -24.91 34.93 -27.52
N LEU A 26 -26.20 35.09 -27.84
CA LEU A 26 -27.19 35.70 -26.94
C LEU A 26 -28.54 34.96 -26.82
N SER A 27 -28.57 33.64 -27.04
CA SER A 27 -29.80 32.85 -26.80
C SER A 27 -29.54 31.41 -26.36
N SER A 28 -29.06 31.24 -25.12
CA SER A 28 -29.34 30.01 -24.34
C SER A 28 -29.17 30.23 -22.84
N GLN A 29 -29.86 31.23 -22.28
CA GLN A 29 -30.23 31.17 -20.86
C GLN A 29 -31.49 30.32 -20.74
N ALA A 30 -31.33 29.00 -20.78
CA ALA A 30 -32.31 28.11 -20.16
C ALA A 30 -32.08 28.19 -18.64
N PRO A 31 -33.13 28.26 -17.81
CA PRO A 31 -32.95 28.22 -16.37
C PRO A 31 -32.33 26.86 -16.02
N THR A 32 -31.08 26.87 -15.59
CA THR A 32 -30.45 25.74 -14.92
C THR A 32 -31.31 25.49 -13.69
N ALA A 33 -32.19 24.50 -13.78
CA ALA A 33 -32.80 23.92 -12.60
C ALA A 33 -31.65 23.61 -11.65
N LEU A 34 -31.64 24.28 -10.50
CA LEU A 34 -30.79 23.92 -9.39
C LEU A 34 -31.17 22.48 -9.04
N ALA A 35 -30.46 21.52 -9.60
CA ALA A 35 -30.45 20.17 -9.08
C ALA A 35 -29.83 20.31 -7.69
N ALA A 36 -30.69 20.46 -6.69
CA ALA A 36 -30.31 20.19 -5.31
C ALA A 36 -29.57 18.85 -5.33
N PRO A 37 -28.39 18.74 -4.70
CA PRO A 37 -27.73 17.44 -4.60
C PRO A 37 -28.74 16.52 -3.91
N VAL A 38 -29.28 15.58 -4.68
CA VAL A 38 -30.14 14.54 -4.15
C VAL A 38 -29.28 13.80 -3.15
N ASN A 39 -29.63 13.96 -1.88
CA ASN A 39 -29.13 13.18 -0.76
C ASN A 39 -29.54 11.72 -0.96
N ASP A 40 -28.86 11.01 -1.86
CA ASP A 40 -28.89 9.57 -1.90
C ASP A 40 -27.65 9.01 -2.62
N PHE A 41 -26.49 9.15 -1.98
CA PHE A 41 -25.39 8.22 -2.23
C PHE A 41 -25.64 6.92 -1.45
N GLY A 42 -26.82 6.32 -1.60
CA GLY A 42 -26.98 4.87 -1.67
C GLY A 42 -26.32 4.32 -2.94
N THR A 43 -25.08 4.74 -3.24
CA THR A 43 -24.25 3.95 -4.13
C THR A 43 -24.09 2.63 -3.41
N LEU A 44 -24.63 1.57 -4.01
CA LEU A 44 -24.18 0.21 -3.79
C LEU A 44 -22.66 0.23 -4.00
N VAL A 45 -21.91 0.54 -2.93
CA VAL A 45 -20.48 0.34 -2.89
C VAL A 45 -20.35 -1.17 -2.99
N VAL A 46 -20.14 -1.65 -4.21
CA VAL A 46 -19.81 -3.05 -4.44
C VAL A 46 -18.56 -3.30 -3.61
N ARG A 47 -18.77 -3.95 -2.47
CA ARG A 47 -17.70 -4.30 -1.54
C ARG A 47 -16.70 -5.11 -2.34
N ASP A 48 -15.43 -4.69 -2.32
CA ASP A 48 -14.40 -5.52 -2.94
C ASP A 48 -14.44 -6.89 -2.24
N LYS A 49 -14.58 -7.96 -3.01
CA LYS A 49 -14.67 -9.34 -2.51
C LYS A 49 -13.46 -9.75 -1.66
N ASN A 50 -12.35 -9.04 -1.78
CA ASN A 50 -11.14 -9.26 -0.99
C ASN A 50 -11.08 -8.37 0.27
N ILE A 51 -12.16 -7.67 0.63
CA ILE A 51 -12.30 -6.97 1.90
C ILE A 51 -13.41 -7.68 2.69
N PRO A 52 -13.09 -8.36 3.80
CA PRO A 52 -14.10 -9.04 4.62
C PRO A 52 -15.04 -8.05 5.29
N ASP A 53 -16.29 -8.45 5.49
CA ASP A 53 -17.18 -7.71 6.39
C ASP A 53 -16.83 -7.94 7.87
N LYS A 54 -17.60 -7.29 8.75
CA LYS A 54 -17.42 -7.37 10.19
C LYS A 54 -17.46 -8.80 10.72
N ALA A 55 -18.45 -9.60 10.30
CA ALA A 55 -18.60 -10.97 10.81
C ALA A 55 -17.43 -11.85 10.35
N GLU A 56 -16.97 -11.67 9.11
CA GLU A 56 -15.78 -12.33 8.58
C GLU A 56 -14.51 -11.90 9.32
N VAL A 57 -14.36 -10.60 9.62
CA VAL A 57 -13.24 -10.09 10.43
C VAL A 57 -13.23 -10.73 11.82
N GLU A 58 -14.36 -10.73 12.53
CA GLU A 58 -14.50 -11.32 13.86
C GLU A 58 -14.20 -12.82 13.87
N LYS A 59 -14.55 -13.53 12.78
CA LYS A 59 -14.16 -14.93 12.60
C LYS A 59 -12.66 -15.09 12.37
N LEU A 60 -12.07 -14.30 11.44
CA LEU A 60 -10.67 -14.40 11.03
C LEU A 60 -9.67 -14.07 12.14
N ILE A 61 -10.07 -13.26 13.12
CA ILE A 61 -9.22 -12.93 14.28
C ILE A 61 -8.96 -14.14 15.17
N LYS A 62 -9.85 -15.13 15.16
CA LYS A 62 -9.75 -16.29 16.05
C LYS A 62 -8.63 -17.24 15.60
N PRO A 63 -7.78 -17.75 16.53
CA PRO A 63 -6.62 -18.57 16.18
C PRO A 63 -6.95 -19.81 15.34
N GLU A 64 -8.09 -20.46 15.57
CA GLU A 64 -8.54 -21.63 14.83
C GLU A 64 -8.85 -21.35 13.35
N ASN A 65 -9.09 -20.08 12.99
CA ASN A 65 -9.41 -19.66 11.63
C ASN A 65 -8.21 -19.02 10.91
N LEU A 66 -6.99 -19.10 11.47
CA LEU A 66 -5.83 -18.37 10.93
C LEU A 66 -5.54 -18.74 9.45
N HIS A 67 -5.75 -19.98 9.04
CA HIS A 67 -5.53 -20.40 7.66
C HIS A 67 -6.62 -19.92 6.67
N ASP A 68 -7.76 -19.41 7.15
CA ASP A 68 -8.78 -18.80 6.28
C ASP A 68 -8.28 -17.52 5.60
N PHE A 69 -7.21 -16.89 6.13
CA PHE A 69 -6.53 -15.77 5.48
C PHE A 69 -5.98 -16.10 4.08
N SER A 70 -5.76 -17.38 3.77
CA SER A 70 -5.35 -17.85 2.43
C SER A 70 -6.33 -17.42 1.32
N LYS A 71 -7.61 -17.22 1.64
CA LYS A 71 -8.62 -16.71 0.70
C LYS A 71 -8.29 -15.30 0.20
N TYR A 72 -7.68 -14.50 1.07
CA TYR A 72 -7.35 -13.09 0.83
C TYR A 72 -5.89 -12.85 0.45
N ALA A 73 -5.01 -13.81 0.74
CA ALA A 73 -3.59 -13.74 0.43
C ALA A 73 -3.26 -14.20 -0.99
N LYS A 74 -2.22 -13.61 -1.59
CA LYS A 74 -1.62 -14.09 -2.84
C LYS A 74 -1.00 -15.48 -2.61
N LYS A 75 -1.30 -16.41 -3.51
CA LYS A 75 -0.82 -17.80 -3.40
C LYS A 75 0.71 -17.85 -3.58
N GLY A 76 1.37 -18.67 -2.76
CA GLY A 76 2.83 -18.88 -2.85
C GLY A 76 3.68 -17.68 -2.44
N GLN A 77 3.10 -16.73 -1.69
CA GLN A 77 3.79 -15.56 -1.16
C GLN A 77 3.81 -15.59 0.38
N PRO A 78 4.85 -15.05 1.04
CA PRO A 78 6.11 -14.64 0.43
C PRO A 78 6.86 -15.85 -0.14
N ALA A 79 7.58 -15.65 -1.24
CA ALA A 79 8.51 -16.68 -1.72
C ALA A 79 9.64 -16.91 -0.69
N LYS A 80 10.27 -18.08 -0.74
CA LYS A 80 11.44 -18.41 0.08
C LYS A 80 12.51 -17.33 -0.03
N ASP A 81 13.10 -16.95 1.09
CA ASP A 81 14.15 -15.93 1.17
C ASP A 81 13.73 -14.52 0.73
N LYS A 82 12.42 -14.20 0.66
CA LYS A 82 11.90 -12.92 0.17
C LYS A 82 11.07 -12.11 1.16
N ALA A 83 10.83 -12.62 2.37
CA ALA A 83 9.99 -11.94 3.35
C ALA A 83 10.71 -10.73 3.96
N ILE A 84 10.02 -9.58 3.98
CA ILE A 84 10.43 -8.41 4.76
C ILE A 84 9.45 -8.10 5.89
N TYR A 85 10.00 -7.50 6.94
CA TYR A 85 9.32 -6.97 8.11
C TYR A 85 9.76 -5.54 8.38
N PHE A 86 8.90 -4.77 9.03
CA PHE A 86 9.16 -3.40 9.49
C PHE A 86 8.23 -3.10 10.67
N THR A 87 8.56 -2.12 11.51
CA THR A 87 7.75 -1.80 12.69
C THR A 87 8.06 -0.41 13.24
N GLY A 88 7.05 0.25 13.81
CA GLY A 88 7.22 1.52 14.54
C GLY A 88 7.50 2.75 13.66
N GLN A 89 7.54 2.60 12.34
CA GLN A 89 7.64 3.72 11.41
C GLN A 89 6.29 4.38 11.12
N ASP A 90 6.32 5.67 10.75
CA ASP A 90 5.14 6.37 10.26
C ASP A 90 4.70 5.86 8.86
N GLN A 91 3.49 6.23 8.44
CA GLN A 91 2.89 5.74 7.21
C GLN A 91 3.66 6.16 5.92
N LYS A 92 4.32 7.32 5.92
CA LYS A 92 5.15 7.75 4.77
C LYS A 92 6.37 6.85 4.66
N THR A 93 7.06 6.63 5.77
CA THR A 93 8.24 5.77 5.87
C THR A 93 7.89 4.31 5.53
N ILE A 94 6.76 3.79 6.03
CA ILE A 94 6.30 2.43 5.65
C ILE A 94 6.07 2.31 4.15
N ASN A 95 5.38 3.28 3.53
CA ASN A 95 5.12 3.24 2.09
C ASN A 95 6.42 3.25 1.27
N ASP A 96 7.41 3.98 1.76
CA ASP A 96 8.72 4.07 1.13
C ASP A 96 9.51 2.77 1.25
N ILE A 97 9.53 2.16 2.44
CA ILE A 97 10.10 0.82 2.69
C ILE A 97 9.45 -0.22 1.78
N VAL A 98 8.11 -0.25 1.69
CA VAL A 98 7.38 -1.22 0.85
C VAL A 98 7.70 -1.00 -0.62
N ARG A 99 7.74 0.25 -1.10
CA ARG A 99 8.10 0.55 -2.49
C ARG A 99 9.52 0.08 -2.81
N TRP A 100 10.47 0.39 -1.93
CA TRP A 100 11.85 -0.06 -2.07
C TRP A 100 11.93 -1.59 -2.09
N ALA A 101 11.32 -2.27 -1.13
CA ALA A 101 11.34 -3.72 -1.02
C ALA A 101 10.76 -4.41 -2.28
N ASN A 102 9.64 -3.89 -2.80
CA ASN A 102 9.05 -4.37 -4.03
C ASN A 102 9.99 -4.22 -5.24
N SER A 103 10.75 -3.13 -5.32
CA SER A 103 11.79 -2.97 -6.37
C SER A 103 12.91 -4.02 -6.27
N GLN A 104 13.11 -4.60 -5.08
CA GLN A 104 14.06 -5.66 -4.80
C GLN A 104 13.45 -7.07 -4.88
N GLN A 105 12.19 -7.19 -5.32
CA GLN A 105 11.42 -8.43 -5.35
C GLN A 105 11.25 -9.07 -3.96
N LEU A 106 11.26 -8.25 -2.91
CA LEU A 106 10.92 -8.65 -1.56
C LEU A 106 9.42 -8.44 -1.33
N THR A 107 8.84 -9.19 -0.40
CA THR A 107 7.40 -9.18 -0.12
C THR A 107 7.19 -8.79 1.33
N SER A 108 6.35 -7.79 1.58
CA SER A 108 5.88 -7.48 2.94
C SER A 108 4.51 -8.09 3.23
N VAL A 109 4.12 -8.03 4.49
CA VAL A 109 2.74 -8.32 4.91
C VAL A 109 1.71 -7.48 4.13
N ARG A 110 2.03 -6.25 3.70
CA ARG A 110 1.12 -5.42 2.89
C ARG A 110 0.94 -5.96 1.48
N ASP A 111 1.99 -6.54 0.91
CA ASP A 111 1.98 -7.06 -0.45
C ASP A 111 1.32 -8.44 -0.53
N LEU A 112 1.22 -9.14 0.60
CA LEU A 112 0.60 -10.47 0.68
C LEU A 112 -0.91 -10.41 0.39
N TRP A 113 -1.61 -9.35 0.83
CA TRP A 113 -3.05 -9.22 0.58
C TRP A 113 -3.34 -8.95 -0.89
N LYS A 114 -4.40 -9.55 -1.45
CA LYS A 114 -4.79 -9.38 -2.87
C LYS A 114 -5.21 -7.95 -3.21
N ASN A 115 -5.75 -7.22 -2.23
CA ASN A 115 -6.20 -5.84 -2.32
C ASN A 115 -5.29 -4.86 -1.57
N VAL A 116 -4.91 -3.75 -2.21
CA VAL A 116 -3.97 -2.75 -1.65
C VAL A 116 -4.51 -1.98 -0.43
N ASN A 117 -5.82 -2.01 -0.20
CA ASN A 117 -6.51 -1.27 0.85
C ASN A 117 -6.66 -2.05 2.15
N PHE A 118 -6.02 -3.21 2.32
CA PHE A 118 -6.13 -4.03 3.54
C PHE A 118 -5.87 -3.24 4.83
N TYR A 119 -4.87 -2.35 4.84
CA TYR A 119 -4.52 -1.53 6.00
C TYR A 119 -5.37 -0.27 6.18
N GLN A 120 -6.35 0.00 5.30
CA GLN A 120 -7.21 1.18 5.39
C GLN A 120 -8.45 0.89 6.24
N LYS A 121 -8.44 1.35 7.49
CA LYS A 121 -9.56 1.14 8.45
C LYS A 121 -10.94 1.50 7.88
N GLY A 122 -11.01 2.55 7.05
CA GLY A 122 -12.25 3.06 6.44
C GLY A 122 -12.97 2.06 5.53
N GLN A 123 -12.28 1.01 5.05
CA GLN A 123 -12.89 -0.06 4.26
C GLN A 123 -13.70 -1.05 5.11
N TYR A 124 -13.50 -1.06 6.44
CA TYR A 124 -14.08 -2.02 7.37
C TYR A 124 -15.16 -1.34 8.23
N LYS A 125 -16.29 -1.02 7.59
CA LYS A 125 -17.44 -0.39 8.25
C LYS A 125 -17.97 -1.27 9.40
N GLY A 126 -18.25 -0.66 10.55
CA GLY A 126 -18.79 -1.35 11.74
C GLY A 126 -17.79 -2.15 12.57
N VAL A 127 -16.55 -2.31 12.10
CA VAL A 127 -15.44 -2.87 12.87
C VAL A 127 -14.82 -1.74 13.70
N ASP A 128 -14.65 -1.91 15.00
CA ASP A 128 -13.99 -0.91 15.85
C ASP A 128 -12.44 -0.96 15.68
N LYS A 129 -11.74 -0.04 16.34
CA LYS A 129 -10.28 0.10 16.23
C LYS A 129 -9.53 -1.12 16.79
N ASP A 130 -10.00 -1.68 17.90
CA ASP A 130 -9.31 -2.76 18.60
C ASP A 130 -9.49 -4.07 17.85
N THR A 131 -10.72 -4.34 17.39
CA THR A 131 -11.01 -5.45 16.48
C THR A 131 -10.17 -5.35 15.21
N PHE A 132 -10.05 -4.17 14.61
CA PHE A 132 -9.21 -4.00 13.42
C PHE A 132 -7.71 -4.20 13.71
N THR A 133 -7.24 -3.76 14.87
CA THR A 133 -5.86 -3.99 15.30
C THR A 133 -5.58 -5.49 15.50
N ASN A 134 -6.52 -6.20 16.11
CA ASN A 134 -6.43 -7.65 16.28
C ASN A 134 -6.49 -8.40 14.94
N PHE A 135 -7.25 -7.88 13.99
CA PHE A 135 -7.29 -8.39 12.62
C PHE A 135 -5.94 -8.25 11.91
N GLN A 136 -5.30 -7.08 12.03
CA GLN A 136 -3.95 -6.86 11.51
C GLN A 136 -2.93 -7.80 12.18
N LYS A 137 -3.00 -7.98 13.50
CA LYS A 137 -2.15 -8.92 14.22
C LYS A 137 -2.36 -10.36 13.74
N ALA A 138 -3.61 -10.80 13.59
CA ALA A 138 -3.93 -12.14 13.11
C ALA A 138 -3.40 -12.36 11.69
N PHE A 139 -3.58 -11.41 10.78
CA PHE A 139 -3.00 -11.52 9.44
C PHE A 139 -1.47 -11.55 9.45
N SER A 140 -0.84 -10.78 10.36
CA SER A 140 0.61 -10.78 10.54
C SER A 140 1.12 -12.12 11.10
N LYS A 141 0.35 -12.79 11.97
CA LYS A 141 0.63 -14.19 12.38
C LYS A 141 0.62 -15.12 11.17
N TYR A 142 -0.43 -15.05 10.36
CA TYR A 142 -0.54 -15.86 9.15
C TYR A 142 0.65 -15.64 8.22
N TYR A 143 1.03 -14.38 7.97
CA TYR A 143 2.22 -14.04 7.17
C TYR A 143 3.53 -14.61 7.76
N ALA A 144 3.74 -14.47 9.07
CA ALA A 144 4.90 -15.03 9.76
C ALA A 144 4.97 -16.56 9.65
N GLN A 145 3.84 -17.26 9.72
CA GLN A 145 3.79 -18.70 9.53
C GLN A 145 4.12 -19.15 8.11
N LEU A 146 3.89 -18.32 7.09
CA LEU A 146 4.28 -18.64 5.71
C LEU A 146 5.75 -18.41 5.43
N THR A 147 6.44 -17.63 6.27
CA THR A 147 7.81 -17.20 6.00
C THR A 147 8.81 -18.33 6.22
N GLU A 148 9.74 -18.50 5.29
CA GLU A 148 10.74 -19.57 5.30
C GLU A 148 12.11 -19.12 4.75
N GLY A 149 13.16 -19.78 5.23
CA GLY A 149 14.55 -19.48 4.86
C GLY A 149 15.04 -18.20 5.52
N LYS A 150 15.50 -17.25 4.71
CA LYS A 150 15.98 -15.93 5.13
C LYS A 150 14.83 -14.93 5.15
N ALA A 151 14.78 -14.12 6.20
CA ALA A 151 13.91 -12.96 6.25
C ALA A 151 14.71 -11.68 6.49
N TYR A 152 14.07 -10.53 6.32
CA TYR A 152 14.71 -9.22 6.46
C TYR A 152 13.88 -8.32 7.36
N LEU A 153 14.53 -7.64 8.31
CA LEU A 153 13.94 -6.56 9.09
C LEU A 153 14.49 -5.24 8.57
N ILE A 154 13.62 -4.37 8.05
CA ILE A 154 13.98 -3.02 7.64
C ILE A 154 13.60 -2.06 8.77
N PHE A 155 14.60 -1.64 9.53
CA PHE A 155 14.44 -0.81 10.73
C PHE A 155 15.75 -0.09 11.04
N PRO A 156 15.75 1.11 11.68
CA PRO A 156 16.99 1.80 12.04
C PRO A 156 17.87 0.92 12.92
N GLN A 157 19.11 0.72 12.50
CA GLN A 157 20.05 -0.23 13.12
C GLN A 157 20.61 0.22 14.49
N ASP A 158 20.30 1.45 14.88
CA ASP A 158 20.63 2.14 16.14
C ASP A 158 19.49 2.08 17.17
N LYS A 159 18.34 1.48 16.80
CA LYS A 159 17.15 1.40 17.65
C LYS A 159 16.73 -0.05 17.89
N LYS A 160 15.91 -0.26 18.92
CA LYS A 160 15.28 -1.55 19.20
C LYS A 160 13.80 -1.51 18.80
N PRO A 161 13.27 -2.57 18.15
CA PRO A 161 11.82 -2.73 17.98
C PRO A 161 11.09 -2.67 19.32
N SER A 162 9.97 -1.95 19.38
CA SER A 162 9.14 -1.86 20.60
C SER A 162 8.51 -3.19 20.94
N LYS A 163 8.45 -3.53 22.24
CA LYS A 163 7.80 -4.74 22.75
C LYS A 163 6.32 -4.87 22.38
N THR A 164 5.64 -3.76 22.11
CA THR A 164 4.21 -3.73 21.75
C THR A 164 3.98 -3.69 20.24
N GLY A 165 5.04 -3.51 19.44
CA GLY A 165 4.94 -3.51 17.98
C GLY A 165 4.54 -4.89 17.45
N ILE A 166 3.78 -4.93 16.35
CA ILE A 166 3.30 -6.19 15.75
C ILE A 166 4.46 -7.10 15.39
N PHE A 167 5.54 -6.57 14.80
CA PHE A 167 6.72 -7.38 14.50
C PHE A 167 7.27 -8.10 15.73
N TYR A 168 7.53 -7.38 16.82
CA TYR A 168 8.16 -7.97 17.99
C TYR A 168 7.19 -8.87 18.78
N SER A 169 5.96 -8.42 19.00
CA SER A 169 4.99 -9.11 19.85
C SER A 169 4.24 -10.24 19.16
N VAL A 170 4.28 -10.29 17.83
CA VAL A 170 3.47 -11.24 17.05
C VAL A 170 4.33 -11.96 16.02
N GLU A 171 4.87 -11.25 15.04
CA GLU A 171 5.52 -11.87 13.89
C GLU A 171 6.78 -12.65 14.31
N LEU A 172 7.65 -12.03 15.11
CA LEU A 172 8.87 -12.64 15.62
C LEU A 172 8.59 -13.88 16.49
N GLU A 173 7.52 -13.85 17.29
CA GLU A 173 7.13 -15.01 18.11
C GLU A 173 6.66 -16.17 17.24
N GLU A 174 5.85 -15.89 16.23
CA GLU A 174 5.39 -16.91 15.28
C GLU A 174 6.54 -17.47 14.45
N ILE A 175 7.48 -16.62 14.01
CA ILE A 175 8.71 -17.03 13.31
C ILE A 175 9.52 -18.02 14.16
N ILE A 176 9.81 -17.65 15.41
CA ILE A 176 10.57 -18.48 16.35
C ILE A 176 9.85 -19.81 16.60
N LYS A 177 8.53 -19.75 16.85
CA LYS A 177 7.70 -20.92 17.15
C LYS A 177 7.65 -21.93 16.00
N HIS A 178 7.58 -21.45 14.76
CA HIS A 178 7.43 -22.32 13.58
C HIS A 178 8.75 -22.83 13.02
N GLY A 179 9.87 -22.17 13.34
CA GLY A 179 11.22 -22.67 13.05
C GLY A 179 11.57 -22.82 11.56
N LYS A 180 10.80 -22.20 10.64
CA LYS A 180 11.06 -22.22 9.19
C LYS A 180 12.05 -21.15 8.72
N VAL A 181 12.28 -20.13 9.55
CA VAL A 181 13.24 -19.06 9.28
C VAL A 181 14.56 -19.40 9.95
N GLU A 182 15.63 -19.33 9.18
CA GLU A 182 16.99 -19.62 9.64
C GLU A 182 17.67 -18.37 10.20
N GLU A 183 17.43 -17.20 9.60
CA GLU A 183 17.94 -15.92 10.07
C GLU A 183 17.07 -14.74 9.60
N ILE A 184 17.10 -13.66 10.38
CA ILE A 184 16.55 -12.35 10.03
C ILE A 184 17.72 -11.39 9.86
N ILE A 185 17.96 -10.92 8.64
CA ILE A 185 18.97 -9.90 8.34
C ILE A 185 18.40 -8.52 8.63
N TRP A 186 19.16 -7.69 9.34
CA TRP A 186 18.79 -6.33 9.70
C TRP A 186 19.28 -5.35 8.65
N ILE A 187 18.36 -4.86 7.82
CA ILE A 187 18.63 -3.82 6.82
C ILE A 187 18.42 -2.45 7.47
N ASP A 188 19.43 -1.58 7.40
CA ASP A 188 19.31 -0.21 7.90
C ASP A 188 18.36 0.59 7.00
N GLN A 189 17.21 0.94 7.55
CA GLN A 189 16.23 1.81 6.91
C GLN A 189 16.86 3.08 6.34
N ASN A 190 17.86 3.66 7.00
CA ASN A 190 18.42 4.94 6.60
C ASN A 190 19.32 4.84 5.35
N LYS A 191 19.65 3.61 4.91
CA LYS A 191 20.53 3.34 3.77
C LYS A 191 19.81 2.85 2.53
N ILE A 192 18.50 2.61 2.59
CA ILE A 192 17.77 1.98 1.47
C ILE A 192 17.79 2.81 0.17
N HIS A 193 18.05 4.12 0.26
CA HIS A 193 18.20 5.02 -0.90
C HIS A 193 19.64 5.42 -1.21
N ASP A 194 20.61 4.91 -0.46
CA ASP A 194 22.02 5.15 -0.74
C ASP A 194 22.43 4.33 -1.98
N LYS A 195 22.90 5.03 -3.03
CA LYS A 195 23.34 4.42 -4.29
C LYS A 195 24.50 3.44 -4.11
N GLY A 196 25.33 3.63 -3.08
CA GLY A 196 26.44 2.74 -2.76
C GLY A 196 26.04 1.53 -1.90
N TYR A 197 24.83 1.51 -1.35
CA TYR A 197 24.42 0.48 -0.41
C TYR A 197 24.05 -0.84 -1.09
N LYS A 198 24.88 -1.85 -0.88
CA LYS A 198 24.65 -3.22 -1.34
C LYS A 198 23.90 -4.02 -0.28
N TRP A 199 22.59 -3.85 -0.20
CA TRP A 199 21.76 -4.50 0.81
C TRP A 199 21.87 -6.04 0.84
N LYS A 200 22.18 -6.67 -0.31
CA LYS A 200 22.37 -8.13 -0.40
C LYS A 200 23.63 -8.62 0.32
N ASP A 201 24.59 -7.73 0.52
CA ASP A 201 25.85 -7.99 1.21
C ASP A 201 25.73 -7.69 2.72
N GLU A 202 24.58 -7.22 3.19
CA GLU A 202 24.31 -6.96 4.61
C GLU A 202 24.41 -8.25 5.41
N LYS A 203 25.26 -8.23 6.44
CA LYS A 203 25.52 -9.38 7.32
C LYS A 203 25.07 -9.14 8.75
N LYS A 204 24.57 -7.94 9.07
CA LYS A 204 24.07 -7.68 10.42
C LYS A 204 22.81 -8.51 10.65
N THR A 205 22.90 -9.50 11.52
CA THR A 205 21.78 -10.35 11.89
C THR A 205 20.98 -9.72 13.03
N TYR A 206 19.67 -9.63 12.90
CA TYR A 206 18.77 -9.24 13.98
C TYR A 206 18.47 -10.41 14.92
N TRP A 207 18.23 -11.59 14.33
CA TRP A 207 17.97 -12.83 15.05
C TRP A 207 18.34 -14.02 14.18
N LYS A 208 18.85 -15.09 14.80
CA LYS A 208 19.12 -16.37 14.13
C LYS A 208 18.41 -17.52 14.85
N LYS A 209 18.04 -18.55 14.08
CA LYS A 209 17.46 -19.78 14.63
C LYS A 209 18.35 -20.36 15.73
N SER A 210 17.71 -20.86 16.77
CA SER A 210 18.33 -21.34 18.02
C SER A 210 18.88 -20.26 18.96
N GLU A 211 18.87 -18.98 18.57
CA GLU A 211 19.16 -17.88 19.49
C GLU A 211 17.91 -17.47 20.26
N LYS A 212 18.13 -16.92 21.46
CA LYS A 212 17.05 -16.32 22.26
C LYS A 212 16.43 -15.15 21.50
N LYS A 213 15.12 -14.93 21.69
CA LYS A 213 14.43 -13.74 21.19
C LYS A 213 15.20 -12.49 21.64
N PRO A 214 15.58 -11.56 20.73
CA PRO A 214 16.29 -10.35 21.12
C PRO A 214 15.46 -9.48 22.07
N ASP A 215 16.12 -8.66 22.88
CA ASP A 215 15.42 -7.72 23.74
C ASP A 215 14.74 -6.60 22.93
N GLY A 216 13.44 -6.41 23.15
CA GLY A 216 12.70 -5.26 22.65
C GLY A 216 12.92 -4.01 23.52
N ALA A 217 12.60 -2.83 22.94
CA ALA A 217 12.48 -1.57 23.67
C ALA A 217 11.22 -1.57 24.55
#